data_AF-C8NIW0-F1
#
_entry.id   AF-C8NIW0-F1
#
_cell.length_a   1.000
_cell.length_b   1.000
_cell.length_c   1.000
_cell.angle_alpha   90.00
_cell.angle_beta   90.00
_cell.angle_gamma   90.00
#
_symmetry.space_group_name_H-M   'P 1'
#
loop_
_entity.id
_entity.type
_entity.pdbx_description
1 polymer ?
#
loop_
_entity_poly.entity_id
_entity_poly.type
_entity_poly.pdbx_seq_one_letter_code
_entity_poly.pdbx_strand_id
1 'polypeptide(L)'
;MVTVVKTTGSMISTLDASNLSYELERVRVKSPNLTEVSKVLAAAQQEKKIPSNLEYIDDFYDAYTGTSGTAFKDKNTGKVVVSYTGTNPSGDFGMDISTDVYSIGFGIGYHYDNAYTFYEKMAEKYGADNLILTGHSLGGNVAQRVALKYNARMTIVYNPAPLYVKSIALKDDERVVNNIQDIEKEMESFTGRVLRINTEGDFLQHSALVGGVYLGEKFTLVNSGDHGLDSIVNDSAQVAELERILAIEFGMSSITDKKLQFIHSSREGISGVTKSQWIYLDALQAQVLSEGLVEVNNAAIESFKQSQAKGIQEANELYKELSKVPANYKLSAEEIMAVYYEQGVHYDSIVGDVEEYSNKKLQTAVEIAENFDTLRKVINDGIAELVEKDQELSTLFVKG
;
A
#
# COMPACT_ATOMS: atom_id res chain seq x y z
N MET A 1 19.15 9.45 -15.00
CA MET A 1 18.77 8.02 -15.06
C MET A 1 17.31 7.94 -15.46
N VAL A 2 16.92 6.94 -16.25
CA VAL A 2 15.51 6.65 -16.50
C VAL A 2 14.93 6.02 -15.24
N THR A 3 13.83 6.54 -14.71
CA THR A 3 13.22 6.09 -13.46
C THR A 3 12.22 4.94 -13.70
N VAL A 4 11.93 4.15 -12.66
CA VAL A 4 10.96 3.04 -12.71
C VAL A 4 9.57 3.57 -13.11
N VAL A 5 9.18 4.71 -12.52
CA VAL A 5 7.95 5.44 -12.85
C VAL A 5 7.80 5.75 -14.36
N LYS A 6 8.92 6.00 -15.06
CA LYS A 6 8.93 6.34 -16.50
C LYS A 6 8.94 5.12 -17.43
N THR A 7 9.09 3.91 -16.90
CA THR A 7 9.31 2.69 -17.72
C THR A 7 8.30 1.60 -17.45
N THR A 8 7.94 1.37 -16.20
CA THR A 8 7.13 0.22 -15.77
C THR A 8 6.12 0.61 -14.70
N GLY A 9 6.47 1.53 -13.81
CA GLY A 9 5.75 1.73 -12.55
C GLY A 9 6.11 0.65 -11.52
N SER A 10 5.49 0.70 -10.35
CA SER A 10 5.75 -0.26 -9.26
C SER A 10 5.15 -1.64 -9.52
N MET A 11 4.21 -1.75 -10.46
CA MET A 11 3.33 -2.92 -10.68
C MET A 11 2.35 -3.18 -9.52
N ILE A 12 2.28 -2.28 -8.54
CA ILE A 12 1.30 -2.28 -7.46
C ILE A 12 0.14 -1.39 -7.87
N SER A 13 -1.00 -2.01 -8.20
CA SER A 13 -2.15 -1.35 -8.82
C SER A 13 -2.63 -0.09 -8.10
N THR A 14 -2.70 -0.10 -6.76
CA THR A 14 -3.17 1.06 -5.98
C THR A 14 -2.14 2.19 -5.91
N LEU A 15 -0.85 1.86 -5.75
CA LEU A 15 0.24 2.84 -5.74
C LEU A 15 0.36 3.53 -7.10
N ASP A 16 0.38 2.73 -8.16
CA ASP A 16 0.50 3.24 -9.51
C ASP A 16 -0.73 4.04 -9.94
N ALA A 17 -1.95 3.61 -9.57
CA ALA A 17 -3.16 4.38 -9.83
C ALA A 17 -3.14 5.74 -9.09
N SER A 18 -2.76 5.76 -7.81
CA SER A 18 -2.58 7.02 -7.06
C SER A 18 -1.54 7.93 -7.67
N ASN A 19 -0.45 7.37 -8.21
CA ASN A 19 0.59 8.16 -8.84
C ASN A 19 0.19 8.69 -10.23
N LEU A 20 -0.50 7.87 -11.04
CA LEU A 20 -0.95 8.22 -12.39
C LEU A 20 -2.11 9.20 -12.42
N SER A 21 -3.01 9.15 -11.43
CA SER A 21 -4.15 10.07 -11.37
C SER A 21 -3.72 11.54 -11.39
N TYR A 22 -2.57 11.88 -10.81
CA TYR A 22 -2.01 13.24 -10.89
C TYR A 22 -1.61 13.65 -12.31
N GLU A 23 -1.11 12.71 -13.13
CA GLU A 23 -0.78 13.01 -14.53
C GLU A 23 -2.03 13.25 -15.36
N LEU A 24 -3.07 12.44 -15.14
CA LEU A 24 -4.35 12.60 -15.83
C LEU A 24 -5.01 13.93 -15.44
N GLU A 25 -5.05 14.23 -14.15
CA GLU A 25 -5.50 15.53 -13.64
C GLU A 25 -4.72 16.67 -14.30
N ARG A 26 -3.38 16.59 -14.40
CA ARG A 26 -2.57 17.63 -15.07
C ARG A 26 -2.99 17.86 -16.50
N VAL A 27 -3.29 16.79 -17.23
CA VAL A 27 -3.78 16.90 -18.61
C VAL A 27 -5.16 17.55 -18.63
N ARG A 28 -6.08 17.19 -17.72
CA ARG A 28 -7.41 17.82 -17.61
C ARG A 28 -7.32 19.30 -17.28
N VAL A 29 -6.42 19.69 -16.39
CA VAL A 29 -6.17 21.10 -16.01
C VAL A 29 -5.57 21.89 -17.16
N LYS A 30 -4.48 21.39 -17.78
CA LYS A 30 -3.74 22.11 -18.82
C LYS A 30 -4.44 22.08 -20.18
N SER A 31 -5.30 21.11 -20.42
CA SER A 31 -5.96 20.90 -21.72
C SER A 31 -7.42 20.47 -21.52
N PRO A 32 -8.28 21.33 -20.94
CA PRO A 32 -9.66 20.97 -20.60
C PRO A 32 -10.52 20.62 -21.82
N ASN A 33 -10.15 21.10 -23.00
CA ASN A 33 -10.83 20.80 -24.26
C ASN A 33 -10.37 19.46 -24.89
N LEU A 34 -9.35 18.80 -24.33
CA LEU A 34 -8.85 17.51 -24.82
C LEU A 34 -9.70 16.37 -24.24
N THR A 35 -10.76 16.00 -24.95
CA THR A 35 -11.71 14.97 -24.49
C THR A 35 -11.39 13.56 -24.99
N GLU A 36 -10.59 13.44 -26.05
CA GLU A 36 -10.24 12.13 -26.63
C GLU A 36 -9.30 11.36 -25.68
N VAL A 37 -9.81 10.26 -25.11
CA VAL A 37 -9.12 9.45 -24.10
C VAL A 37 -7.73 9.01 -24.57
N SER A 38 -7.58 8.54 -25.82
CA SER A 38 -6.29 8.10 -26.38
C SER A 38 -5.21 9.19 -26.28
N LYS A 39 -5.57 10.46 -26.53
CA LYS A 39 -4.66 11.60 -26.48
C LYS A 39 -4.36 12.03 -25.05
N VAL A 40 -5.36 11.95 -24.16
CA VAL A 40 -5.18 12.21 -22.73
C VAL A 40 -4.18 11.21 -22.14
N LEU A 41 -4.38 9.92 -22.41
CA LEU A 41 -3.48 8.86 -21.99
C LEU A 41 -2.10 9.00 -22.62
N ALA A 42 -2.01 9.40 -23.89
CA ALA A 42 -0.72 9.63 -24.54
C ALA A 42 0.06 10.79 -23.89
N ALA A 43 -0.62 11.86 -23.47
CA ALA A 43 -0.01 12.99 -22.78
C ALA A 43 0.44 12.62 -21.36
N ALA A 44 -0.42 11.95 -20.58
CA ALA A 44 -0.08 11.49 -19.23
C ALA A 44 1.13 10.54 -19.24
N GLN A 45 1.21 9.65 -20.24
CA GLN A 45 2.30 8.68 -20.40
C GLN A 45 3.65 9.29 -20.78
N GLN A 46 3.72 10.58 -21.13
CA GLN A 46 5.01 11.26 -21.33
C GLN A 46 5.75 11.46 -20.00
N GLU A 47 5.01 11.59 -18.90
CA GLU A 47 5.57 11.81 -17.57
C GLU A 47 5.70 10.52 -16.78
N LYS A 48 4.64 9.70 -16.76
CA LYS A 48 4.61 8.42 -16.03
C LYS A 48 3.94 7.35 -16.87
N LYS A 49 4.63 6.24 -17.09
CA LYS A 49 4.09 5.17 -17.92
C LYS A 49 2.95 4.46 -17.20
N ILE A 50 1.88 4.14 -17.92
CA ILE A 50 0.82 3.28 -17.39
C ILE A 50 1.38 1.86 -17.32
N PRO A 51 1.46 1.24 -16.13
CA PRO A 51 1.92 -0.11 -15.95
C PRO A 51 1.09 -1.13 -16.73
N SER A 52 1.72 -2.23 -17.12
CA SER A 52 1.07 -3.25 -17.95
C SER A 52 -0.07 -4.02 -17.26
N ASN A 53 -0.11 -3.98 -15.92
CA ASN A 53 -1.18 -4.53 -15.08
C ASN A 53 -2.38 -3.57 -14.91
N LEU A 54 -2.28 -2.31 -15.35
CA LEU A 54 -3.39 -1.35 -15.27
C LEU A 54 -4.01 -1.07 -16.64
N GLU A 55 -5.33 -1.02 -16.67
CA GLU A 55 -6.11 -0.57 -17.82
C GLU A 55 -6.98 0.61 -17.39
N TYR A 56 -6.85 1.75 -18.07
CA TYR A 56 -7.68 2.93 -17.80
C TYR A 56 -9.17 2.64 -18.05
N ILE A 57 -10.04 3.09 -17.14
CA ILE A 57 -11.50 2.99 -17.27
C ILE A 57 -12.11 4.36 -17.57
N ASP A 58 -11.95 5.31 -16.65
CA ASP A 58 -12.61 6.61 -16.70
C ASP A 58 -11.96 7.59 -15.70
N ASP A 59 -12.20 8.89 -15.87
CA ASP A 59 -11.74 9.93 -14.95
C ASP A 59 -12.74 11.10 -14.86
N PHE A 60 -12.63 11.87 -13.79
CA PHE A 60 -13.27 13.17 -13.66
C PHE A 60 -12.30 14.19 -13.08
N TYR A 61 -12.53 15.46 -13.39
CA TYR A 61 -11.87 16.60 -12.77
C TYR A 61 -12.89 17.71 -12.55
N ASP A 62 -12.98 18.20 -11.31
CA ASP A 62 -13.79 19.34 -10.94
C ASP A 62 -12.93 20.58 -10.69
N ALA A 63 -13.04 21.56 -11.57
CA ALA A 63 -12.29 22.80 -11.48
C ALA A 63 -12.71 23.69 -10.30
N TYR A 64 -13.90 23.50 -9.72
CA TYR A 64 -14.37 24.32 -8.59
C TYR A 64 -13.75 23.86 -7.27
N THR A 65 -13.76 22.55 -7.03
CA THR A 65 -13.23 21.95 -5.80
C THR A 65 -11.77 21.50 -5.93
N GLY A 66 -11.19 21.46 -7.13
CA GLY A 66 -9.87 20.89 -7.38
C GLY A 66 -9.81 19.37 -7.16
N THR A 67 -10.95 18.69 -7.04
CA THR A 67 -11.01 17.25 -6.82
C THR A 67 -11.07 16.51 -8.15
N SER A 68 -10.28 15.44 -8.26
CA SER A 68 -10.37 14.51 -9.37
C SER A 68 -10.34 13.07 -8.91
N GLY A 69 -10.72 12.18 -9.81
CA GLY A 69 -10.54 10.75 -9.62
C GLY A 69 -10.37 10.04 -10.94
N THR A 70 -9.70 8.90 -10.89
CA THR A 70 -9.49 8.01 -12.01
C THR A 70 -9.76 6.58 -11.59
N ALA A 71 -10.46 5.82 -12.43
CA ALA A 71 -10.64 4.40 -12.27
C ALA A 71 -9.72 3.64 -13.23
N PHE A 72 -9.06 2.61 -12.71
CA PHE A 72 -8.29 1.65 -13.48
C PHE A 72 -8.77 0.23 -13.18
N LYS A 73 -8.78 -0.65 -14.18
CA LYS A 73 -8.91 -2.09 -13.96
C LYS A 73 -7.53 -2.65 -13.68
N ASP A 74 -7.41 -3.36 -12.56
CA ASP A 74 -6.28 -4.24 -12.32
C ASP A 74 -6.48 -5.52 -13.15
N LYS A 75 -5.59 -5.74 -14.11
CA LYS A 75 -5.67 -6.87 -15.04
C LYS A 75 -5.27 -8.21 -14.41
N ASN A 76 -4.56 -8.18 -13.28
CA ASN A 76 -4.16 -9.39 -12.56
C ASN A 76 -5.34 -9.93 -11.74
N THR A 77 -6.08 -9.04 -11.08
CA THR A 77 -7.17 -9.42 -10.17
C THR A 77 -8.57 -9.26 -10.77
N GLY A 78 -8.70 -8.45 -11.83
CA GLY A 78 -9.99 -8.06 -12.40
C GLY A 78 -10.74 -6.99 -11.59
N LYS A 79 -10.22 -6.59 -10.41
CA LYS A 79 -10.81 -5.55 -9.55
C LYS A 79 -10.62 -4.16 -10.15
N VAL A 80 -11.44 -3.20 -9.70
CA VAL A 80 -11.37 -1.81 -10.14
C VAL A 80 -10.76 -0.96 -9.04
N VAL A 81 -9.64 -0.33 -9.33
CA VAL A 81 -8.97 0.62 -8.46
C VAL A 81 -9.52 2.01 -8.75
N VAL A 82 -10.21 2.60 -7.78
CA VAL A 82 -10.74 3.97 -7.86
C VAL A 82 -9.82 4.88 -7.06
N SER A 83 -9.03 5.66 -7.78
CA SER A 83 -8.02 6.56 -7.25
C SER A 83 -8.52 7.99 -7.22
N TYR A 84 -8.31 8.68 -6.10
CA TYR A 84 -8.64 10.10 -5.96
C TYR A 84 -7.36 10.93 -5.83
N THR A 85 -7.40 12.13 -6.39
CA THR A 85 -6.39 13.15 -6.16
C THR A 85 -7.03 14.39 -5.55
N GLY A 86 -6.20 15.13 -4.83
CA GLY A 86 -6.45 16.53 -4.52
C GLY A 86 -5.54 17.42 -5.34
N THR A 87 -5.71 18.73 -5.21
CA THR A 87 -5.09 19.83 -5.97
C THR A 87 -3.71 19.50 -6.60
N ASN A 88 -3.61 19.61 -7.93
CA ASN A 88 -2.35 19.51 -8.66
C ASN A 88 -1.43 20.71 -8.40
N PRO A 89 -0.17 20.50 -7.97
CA PRO A 89 0.79 21.58 -7.81
C PRO A 89 1.23 22.09 -9.19
N SER A 90 0.78 23.29 -9.57
CA SER A 90 1.31 23.99 -10.74
C SER A 90 2.57 24.83 -10.44
N GLY A 91 3.35 24.49 -9.39
CA GLY A 91 4.66 25.11 -9.21
C GLY A 91 5.32 25.09 -7.82
N ASP A 92 4.60 24.79 -6.73
CA ASP A 92 5.20 24.80 -5.37
C ASP A 92 4.63 23.67 -4.50
N PHE A 93 5.32 22.52 -4.50
CA PHE A 93 4.87 21.28 -3.83
C PHE A 93 4.69 21.43 -2.30
N GLY A 94 5.39 22.37 -1.66
CA GLY A 94 5.35 22.56 -0.21
C GLY A 94 4.27 23.53 0.30
N MET A 95 3.90 24.55 -0.49
CA MET A 95 3.02 25.64 -0.02
C MET A 95 1.54 25.26 -0.13
N ASP A 96 1.14 24.62 -1.22
CA ASP A 96 -0.26 24.25 -1.49
C ASP A 96 -0.76 23.11 -0.60
N ILE A 97 0.06 22.05 -0.40
CA ILE A 97 -0.31 20.92 0.47
C ILE A 97 -0.59 21.40 1.89
N SER A 98 0.16 22.39 2.39
CA SER A 98 -0.08 22.95 3.72
C SER A 98 -1.44 23.65 3.81
N THR A 99 -1.79 24.46 2.81
CA THR A 99 -3.03 25.28 2.76
C THR A 99 -4.29 24.40 2.72
N ASP A 100 -4.26 23.31 1.96
CA ASP A 100 -5.42 22.40 1.85
C ASP A 100 -5.55 21.48 3.08
N VAL A 101 -4.43 21.09 3.68
CA VAL A 101 -4.42 20.42 4.99
C VAL A 101 -4.98 21.34 6.08
N TYR A 102 -4.82 22.66 5.99
CA TYR A 102 -5.51 23.59 6.88
C TYR A 102 -7.04 23.54 6.69
N SER A 103 -7.54 23.52 5.45
CA SER A 103 -9.00 23.39 5.15
C SER A 103 -9.60 22.08 5.67
N ILE A 104 -8.90 20.95 5.48
CA ILE A 104 -9.27 19.66 6.08
C ILE A 104 -9.18 19.71 7.61
N GLY A 105 -8.12 20.34 8.13
CA GLY A 105 -7.92 20.55 9.55
C GLY A 105 -9.09 21.30 10.19
N PHE A 106 -9.63 22.29 9.48
CA PHE A 106 -10.85 23.02 9.85
C PHE A 106 -12.12 22.17 9.75
N GLY A 107 -12.09 21.00 9.09
CA GLY A 107 -13.22 20.07 8.94
C GLY A 107 -14.19 20.42 7.81
N ILE A 108 -13.73 21.21 6.82
CA ILE A 108 -14.56 21.77 5.76
C ILE A 108 -14.73 20.75 4.61
N GLY A 109 -15.91 20.12 4.51
CA GLY A 109 -16.18 18.97 3.63
C GLY A 109 -16.57 19.25 2.16
N TYR A 110 -16.10 20.35 1.55
CA TYR A 110 -16.59 20.80 0.23
C TYR A 110 -16.13 19.98 -0.99
N HIS A 111 -15.28 18.97 -0.80
CA HIS A 111 -14.56 18.29 -1.88
C HIS A 111 -15.09 16.86 -2.17
N TYR A 112 -16.17 16.42 -1.53
CA TYR A 112 -16.56 15.00 -1.57
C TYR A 112 -17.63 14.62 -2.59
N ASP A 113 -18.53 15.53 -2.97
CA ASP A 113 -19.73 15.18 -3.76
C ASP A 113 -19.40 14.56 -5.14
N ASN A 114 -18.39 15.09 -5.83
CA ASN A 114 -17.95 14.53 -7.11
C ASN A 114 -17.23 13.18 -6.93
N ALA A 115 -16.50 13.00 -5.83
CA ALA A 115 -15.86 11.73 -5.50
C ALA A 115 -16.90 10.63 -5.17
N TYR A 116 -17.97 11.00 -4.47
CA TYR A 116 -19.14 10.16 -4.20
C TYR A 116 -19.84 9.76 -5.50
N THR A 117 -20.15 10.72 -6.36
CA THR A 117 -20.78 10.46 -7.66
C THR A 117 -19.93 9.52 -8.52
N PHE A 118 -18.61 9.71 -8.51
CA PHE A 118 -17.70 8.83 -9.24
C PHE A 118 -17.63 7.42 -8.65
N TYR A 119 -17.64 7.29 -7.32
CA TYR A 119 -17.74 6.00 -6.64
C TYR A 119 -19.02 5.27 -7.03
N GLU A 120 -20.17 5.93 -6.94
CA GLU A 120 -21.48 5.37 -7.28
C GLU A 120 -21.50 4.86 -8.73
N LYS A 121 -20.97 5.65 -9.67
CA LYS A 121 -20.82 5.25 -11.07
C LYS A 121 -19.98 3.98 -11.24
N MET A 122 -18.86 3.88 -10.52
CA MET A 122 -18.00 2.68 -10.58
C MET A 122 -18.67 1.48 -9.89
N ALA A 123 -19.37 1.70 -8.77
CA ALA A 123 -20.03 0.67 -8.00
C ALA A 123 -21.23 0.09 -8.74
N GLU A 124 -22.00 0.93 -9.44
CA GLU A 124 -23.10 0.50 -10.30
C GLU A 124 -22.59 -0.37 -11.47
N LYS A 125 -21.47 0.02 -12.08
CA LYS A 125 -20.93 -0.66 -13.26
C LYS A 125 -20.17 -1.94 -12.94
N TYR A 126 -19.42 -1.98 -11.84
CA TYR A 126 -18.48 -3.06 -11.53
C TYR A 126 -18.80 -3.82 -10.23
N GLY A 127 -19.77 -3.34 -9.45
CA GLY A 127 -20.10 -3.86 -8.12
C GLY A 127 -19.22 -3.26 -7.03
N ALA A 128 -19.84 -2.76 -5.95
CA ALA A 128 -19.14 -2.13 -4.83
C ALA A 128 -18.04 -3.03 -4.20
N ASP A 129 -18.30 -4.34 -4.09
CA ASP A 129 -17.34 -5.32 -3.54
C ASP A 129 -16.08 -5.52 -4.41
N ASN A 130 -16.14 -5.15 -5.68
CA ASN A 130 -15.02 -5.24 -6.63
C ASN A 130 -14.18 -3.97 -6.67
N LEU A 131 -14.57 -2.92 -5.96
CA LEU A 131 -13.84 -1.66 -5.91
C LEU A 131 -12.77 -1.69 -4.83
N ILE A 132 -11.59 -1.16 -5.15
CA ILE A 132 -10.53 -0.83 -4.20
C ILE A 132 -10.30 0.67 -4.28
N LEU A 133 -10.49 1.37 -3.15
CA LEU A 133 -10.27 2.80 -3.11
C LEU A 133 -8.81 3.11 -2.83
N THR A 134 -8.28 4.15 -3.47
CA THR A 134 -6.92 4.62 -3.22
C THR A 134 -6.81 6.13 -3.39
N GLY A 135 -5.72 6.68 -2.88
CA GLY A 135 -5.43 8.10 -2.99
C GLY A 135 -4.20 8.47 -2.19
N HIS A 136 -3.61 9.60 -2.54
CA HIS A 136 -2.44 10.15 -1.87
C HIS A 136 -2.74 11.51 -1.26
N SER A 137 -2.16 11.83 -0.10
CA SER A 137 -2.31 13.15 0.54
C SER A 137 -3.80 13.51 0.73
N LEU A 138 -4.26 14.65 0.21
CA LEU A 138 -5.68 15.03 0.17
C LEU A 138 -6.55 13.99 -0.57
N GLY A 139 -6.08 13.41 -1.66
CA GLY A 139 -6.76 12.30 -2.33
C GLY A 139 -6.95 11.08 -1.41
N GLY A 140 -6.02 10.85 -0.49
CA GLY A 140 -6.14 9.84 0.56
C GLY A 140 -7.20 10.18 1.62
N ASN A 141 -7.41 11.46 1.95
CA ASN A 141 -8.55 11.90 2.75
C ASN A 141 -9.88 11.64 2.03
N VAL A 142 -9.98 12.04 0.74
CA VAL A 142 -11.17 11.81 -0.08
C VAL A 142 -11.52 10.32 -0.15
N ALA A 143 -10.52 9.46 -0.42
CA ALA A 143 -10.70 8.01 -0.45
C ALA A 143 -11.21 7.45 0.89
N GLN A 144 -10.67 7.92 2.03
CA GLN A 144 -11.17 7.53 3.36
C GLN A 144 -12.61 7.99 3.59
N ARG A 145 -12.96 9.22 3.18
CA ARG A 145 -14.32 9.73 3.34
C ARG A 145 -15.33 8.96 2.49
N VAL A 146 -14.98 8.63 1.24
CA VAL A 146 -15.77 7.75 0.37
C VAL A 146 -15.91 6.36 1.02
N ALA A 147 -14.84 5.83 1.59
CA ALA A 147 -14.86 4.54 2.27
C ALA A 147 -15.88 4.53 3.43
N LEU A 148 -15.89 5.56 4.28
CA LEU A 148 -16.89 5.70 5.34
C LEU A 148 -18.31 5.80 4.79
N LYS A 149 -18.52 6.68 3.81
CA LYS A 149 -19.85 6.97 3.27
C LYS A 149 -20.55 5.73 2.72
N TYR A 150 -19.78 4.89 2.03
CA TYR A 150 -20.30 3.71 1.32
C TYR A 150 -19.90 2.38 1.96
N ASN A 151 -19.30 2.42 3.15
CA ASN A 151 -18.73 1.26 3.84
C ASN A 151 -17.87 0.40 2.89
N ALA A 152 -16.97 1.04 2.15
CA ALA A 152 -16.19 0.39 1.10
C ALA A 152 -15.30 -0.70 1.69
N ARG A 153 -15.26 -1.86 1.04
CA ARG A 153 -14.65 -3.07 1.58
C ARG A 153 -13.14 -2.98 1.76
N MET A 154 -12.44 -2.35 0.81
CA MET A 154 -10.99 -2.24 0.84
C MET A 154 -10.55 -0.86 0.34
N THR A 155 -9.74 -0.19 1.16
CA THR A 155 -9.16 1.12 0.86
C THR A 155 -7.68 1.12 1.23
N ILE A 156 -6.81 1.49 0.31
CA ILE A 156 -5.35 1.57 0.50
C ILE A 156 -4.95 2.99 0.16
N VAL A 157 -4.47 3.76 1.13
CA VAL A 157 -4.12 5.17 0.91
C VAL A 157 -2.68 5.46 1.30
N TYR A 158 -2.05 6.39 0.61
CA TYR A 158 -0.62 6.68 0.71
C TYR A 158 -0.38 8.08 1.27
N ASN A 159 0.41 8.21 2.33
CA ASN A 159 0.64 9.47 3.03
C ASN A 159 -0.65 10.31 3.18
N PRO A 160 -1.77 9.72 3.64
CA PRO A 160 -3.05 10.40 3.58
C PRO A 160 -3.10 11.57 4.56
N ALA A 161 -3.83 12.63 4.18
CA ALA A 161 -4.27 13.64 5.14
C ALA A 161 -5.28 13.03 6.15
N PRO A 162 -5.36 13.56 7.38
CA PRO A 162 -6.38 13.14 8.35
C PRO A 162 -7.78 13.44 7.82
N LEU A 163 -8.81 12.76 8.31
CA LEU A 163 -10.23 13.07 8.04
C LEU A 163 -10.60 14.48 8.55
N TYR A 164 -10.12 14.82 9.74
CA TYR A 164 -10.19 16.15 10.36
C TYR A 164 -9.18 16.25 11.52
N VAL A 165 -8.92 17.45 12.04
CA VAL A 165 -8.01 17.65 13.17
C VAL A 165 -8.75 18.27 14.35
N LYS A 166 -8.86 17.53 15.46
CA LYS A 166 -9.70 17.91 16.62
C LYS A 166 -9.36 19.27 17.23
N SER A 167 -8.08 19.66 17.25
CA SER A 167 -7.63 20.89 17.92
C SER A 167 -7.94 22.17 17.13
N ILE A 168 -8.04 22.08 15.81
CA ILE A 168 -8.21 23.23 14.91
C ILE A 168 -9.55 23.21 14.17
N ALA A 169 -10.39 22.20 14.35
CA ALA A 169 -11.75 22.16 13.80
C ALA A 169 -12.56 23.40 14.20
N LEU A 170 -13.26 24.01 13.23
CA LEU A 170 -14.09 25.20 13.44
C LEU A 170 -15.44 24.81 14.06
N LYS A 171 -15.45 24.53 15.36
CA LYS A 171 -16.63 24.03 16.09
C LYS A 171 -17.81 25.00 16.15
N ASP A 172 -17.60 26.26 15.80
CA ASP A 172 -18.67 27.27 15.70
C ASP A 172 -19.36 27.26 14.32
N ASP A 173 -18.83 26.54 13.33
CA ASP A 173 -19.44 26.37 12.02
C ASP A 173 -20.30 25.10 12.01
N GLU A 174 -21.62 25.26 11.87
CA GLU A 174 -22.59 24.16 11.87
C GLU A 174 -22.28 23.11 10.79
N ARG A 175 -21.71 23.53 9.64
CA ARG A 175 -21.35 22.60 8.55
C ARG A 175 -20.21 21.69 8.96
N VAL A 176 -19.22 22.25 9.68
CA VAL A 176 -18.08 21.51 10.21
C VAL A 176 -18.54 20.55 11.30
N VAL A 177 -19.40 21.00 12.21
CA VAL A 177 -19.97 20.17 13.27
C VAL A 177 -20.73 18.98 12.68
N ASN A 178 -21.62 19.22 11.72
CA ASN A 178 -22.39 18.16 11.07
C ASN A 178 -21.48 17.19 10.32
N ASN A 179 -20.48 17.68 9.57
CA ASN A 179 -19.53 16.81 8.87
C ASN A 179 -18.72 15.92 9.84
N ILE A 180 -18.25 16.47 10.96
CA ILE A 180 -17.54 15.68 11.98
C ILE A 180 -18.47 14.64 12.61
N GLN A 181 -19.71 14.99 12.94
CA GLN A 181 -20.68 14.04 13.48
C GLN A 181 -21.00 12.91 12.50
N ASP A 182 -21.15 13.22 11.21
CA ASP A 182 -21.34 12.22 10.17
C ASP A 182 -20.14 11.28 10.07
N ILE A 183 -18.92 11.82 10.08
CA ILE A 183 -17.69 11.01 10.08
C ILE A 183 -17.64 10.10 11.31
N GLU A 184 -17.85 10.63 12.50
CA GLU A 184 -17.81 9.87 13.75
C GLU A 184 -18.86 8.75 13.77
N LYS A 185 -20.09 9.04 13.32
CA LYS A 185 -21.17 8.06 13.21
C LYS A 185 -20.88 6.98 12.17
N GLU A 186 -20.37 7.36 11.00
CA GLU A 186 -20.01 6.39 9.97
C GLU A 186 -18.87 5.48 10.44
N MET A 187 -17.88 6.03 11.17
CA MET A 187 -16.80 5.25 11.79
C MET A 187 -17.31 4.19 12.79
N GLU A 188 -18.37 4.45 13.55
CA GLU A 188 -18.95 3.48 14.49
C GLU A 188 -19.52 2.23 13.80
N SER A 189 -19.99 2.38 12.56
CA SER A 189 -20.63 1.31 11.79
C SER A 189 -19.75 0.76 10.66
N PHE A 190 -18.55 1.32 10.48
CA PHE A 190 -17.65 0.94 9.39
C PHE A 190 -17.08 -0.46 9.62
N THR A 191 -17.29 -1.34 8.64
CA THR A 191 -16.80 -2.73 8.65
C THR A 191 -15.78 -3.01 7.56
N GLY A 192 -15.48 -2.02 6.71
CA GLY A 192 -14.46 -2.12 5.68
C GLY A 192 -13.04 -2.18 6.25
N ARG A 193 -12.06 -2.44 5.36
CA ARG A 193 -10.64 -2.44 5.69
C ARG A 193 -9.97 -1.20 5.09
N VAL A 194 -9.29 -0.41 5.92
CA VAL A 194 -8.48 0.73 5.47
C VAL A 194 -7.04 0.54 5.93
N LEU A 195 -6.12 0.60 4.96
CA LEU A 195 -4.68 0.56 5.17
C LEU A 195 -4.09 1.92 4.79
N ARG A 196 -3.38 2.54 5.73
CA ARG A 196 -2.67 3.79 5.53
C ARG A 196 -1.19 3.49 5.45
N ILE A 197 -0.64 3.59 4.25
CA ILE A 197 0.77 3.42 3.97
C ILE A 197 1.44 4.79 4.11
N ASN A 198 2.29 4.94 5.09
CA ASN A 198 3.01 6.19 5.33
C ASN A 198 4.51 5.99 5.12
N THR A 199 5.15 6.95 4.48
CA THR A 199 6.60 7.05 4.49
C THR A 199 7.09 7.60 5.83
N GLU A 200 8.32 7.27 6.21
CA GLU A 200 8.90 7.67 7.49
C GLU A 200 9.07 9.19 7.60
N GLY A 201 9.43 9.84 6.49
CA GLY A 201 9.60 11.29 6.40
C GLY A 201 8.31 12.09 6.15
N ASP A 202 7.14 11.47 6.13
CA ASP A 202 5.88 12.16 5.84
C ASP A 202 5.52 13.18 6.93
N PHE A 203 5.59 14.46 6.58
CA PHE A 203 5.31 15.56 7.50
C PHE A 203 3.84 15.62 7.94
N LEU A 204 2.88 15.06 7.19
CA LEU A 204 1.47 15.06 7.57
C LEU A 204 1.19 14.23 8.82
N GLN A 205 2.09 13.30 9.18
CA GLN A 205 1.98 12.52 10.40
C GLN A 205 2.01 13.37 11.68
N HIS A 206 2.59 14.58 11.63
CA HIS A 206 2.59 15.50 12.78
C HIS A 206 1.17 15.94 13.19
N SER A 207 0.17 15.85 12.28
CA SER A 207 -1.21 16.17 12.64
C SER A 207 -1.77 15.23 13.72
N ALA A 208 -1.25 14.00 13.85
CA ALA A 208 -1.62 13.10 14.94
C ALA A 208 -1.27 13.68 16.32
N LEU A 209 -0.20 14.46 16.44
CA LEU A 209 0.23 15.13 17.68
C LEU A 209 -0.77 16.20 18.15
N VAL A 210 -1.57 16.72 17.23
CA VAL A 210 -2.60 17.73 17.50
C VAL A 210 -4.03 17.18 17.35
N GLY A 211 -4.18 15.85 17.41
CA GLY A 211 -5.49 15.20 17.38
C GLY A 211 -6.07 15.01 15.99
N GLY A 212 -5.22 14.81 14.97
CA GLY A 212 -5.63 14.33 13.66
C GLY A 212 -6.34 12.98 13.74
N VAL A 213 -7.50 12.89 13.11
CA VAL A 213 -8.34 11.70 13.08
C VAL A 213 -8.15 10.98 11.77
N TYR A 214 -7.96 9.67 11.83
CA TYR A 214 -7.70 8.84 10.68
C TYR A 214 -8.54 7.57 10.75
N LEU A 215 -8.76 6.93 9.59
CA LEU A 215 -9.44 5.65 9.49
C LEU A 215 -8.45 4.51 9.32
N GLY A 216 -8.69 3.39 10.01
CA GLY A 216 -7.95 2.14 9.81
C GLY A 216 -6.49 2.14 10.29
N GLU A 217 -5.80 1.10 9.87
CA GLU A 217 -4.46 0.73 10.36
C GLU A 217 -3.36 1.49 9.61
N LYS A 218 -2.29 1.86 10.32
CA LYS A 218 -1.14 2.57 9.75
C LYS A 218 0.04 1.62 9.62
N PHE A 219 0.63 1.57 8.44
CA PHE A 219 1.91 0.93 8.16
C PHE A 219 2.92 2.00 7.78
N THR A 220 4.06 2.05 8.48
CA THR A 220 5.14 2.98 8.16
C THR A 220 6.24 2.25 7.42
N LEU A 221 6.51 2.67 6.19
CA LEU A 221 7.65 2.24 5.39
C LEU A 221 8.91 2.88 5.98
N VAL A 222 9.77 2.10 6.63
CA VAL A 222 11.00 2.60 7.28
C VAL A 222 12.09 2.86 6.22
N ASN A 223 12.97 3.84 6.46
CA ASN A 223 13.99 4.29 5.49
C ASN A 223 13.40 4.70 4.14
N SER A 224 12.17 5.22 4.14
CA SER A 224 11.49 5.70 2.95
C SER A 224 11.55 7.22 2.85
N GLY A 225 11.06 7.76 1.73
CA GLY A 225 11.16 9.19 1.43
C GLY A 225 10.29 10.11 2.28
N ASP A 226 10.12 11.32 1.77
CA ASP A 226 9.23 12.32 2.34
C ASP A 226 7.78 12.04 1.94
N HIS A 227 6.98 13.09 1.74
CA HIS A 227 5.57 12.97 1.40
C HIS A 227 5.32 12.36 0.00
N GLY A 228 6.22 12.46 -0.98
CA GLY A 228 5.92 12.10 -2.38
C GLY A 228 5.93 10.60 -2.71
N LEU A 229 5.02 10.17 -3.60
CA LEU A 229 4.90 8.76 -4.06
C LEU A 229 6.08 8.25 -4.89
N ASP A 230 6.74 9.12 -5.64
CA ASP A 230 7.84 8.71 -6.52
C ASP A 230 9.03 8.13 -5.72
N SER A 231 9.17 8.50 -4.45
CA SER A 231 10.17 7.93 -3.55
C SER A 231 9.89 6.46 -3.22
N ILE A 232 8.63 6.06 -3.15
CA ILE A 232 8.21 4.67 -2.96
C ILE A 232 8.39 3.91 -4.29
N VAL A 233 7.84 4.43 -5.39
CA VAL A 233 7.81 3.71 -6.68
C VAL A 233 9.21 3.44 -7.25
N ASN A 234 10.16 4.35 -7.01
CA ASN A 234 11.52 4.20 -7.52
C ASN A 234 12.46 3.42 -6.57
N ASP A 235 12.00 3.01 -5.39
CA ASP A 235 12.78 2.22 -4.45
C ASP A 235 12.27 0.77 -4.41
N SER A 236 13.05 -0.15 -4.96
CA SER A 236 12.68 -1.57 -5.04
C SER A 236 12.48 -2.22 -3.67
N ALA A 237 13.18 -1.75 -2.62
CA ALA A 237 12.99 -2.28 -1.28
C ALA A 237 11.64 -1.85 -0.70
N GLN A 238 11.24 -0.60 -0.96
CA GLN A 238 9.94 -0.08 -0.53
C GLN A 238 8.78 -0.72 -1.31
N VAL A 239 8.95 -0.94 -2.62
CA VAL A 239 8.00 -1.71 -3.44
C VAL A 239 7.84 -3.11 -2.90
N ALA A 240 8.95 -3.83 -2.63
CA ALA A 240 8.88 -5.19 -2.09
C ALA A 240 8.22 -5.28 -0.71
N GLU A 241 8.46 -4.30 0.18
CA GLU A 241 7.79 -4.25 1.48
C GLU A 241 6.29 -3.99 1.32
N LEU A 242 5.90 -3.08 0.43
CA LEU A 242 4.50 -2.81 0.14
C LEU A 242 3.81 -4.04 -0.48
N GLU A 243 4.46 -4.76 -1.40
CA GLU A 243 3.95 -6.03 -1.94
C GLU A 243 3.69 -7.04 -0.82
N ARG A 244 4.60 -7.18 0.15
CA ARG A 244 4.42 -8.07 1.32
C ARG A 244 3.18 -7.70 2.13
N ILE A 245 3.02 -6.41 2.47
CA ILE A 245 1.87 -5.92 3.24
C ILE A 245 0.57 -6.20 2.49
N LEU A 246 0.52 -5.88 1.19
CA LEU A 246 -0.68 -6.02 0.39
C LEU A 246 -1.02 -7.46 0.02
N ALA A 247 -0.04 -8.36 -0.10
CA ALA A 247 -0.28 -9.78 -0.38
C ALA A 247 -1.14 -10.44 0.71
N ILE A 248 -0.86 -10.14 1.99
CA ILE A 248 -1.66 -10.64 3.13
C ILE A 248 -3.10 -10.16 3.00
N GLU A 249 -3.28 -8.88 2.71
CA GLU A 249 -4.59 -8.20 2.70
C GLU A 249 -5.44 -8.65 1.51
N PHE A 250 -4.85 -8.78 0.33
CA PHE A 250 -5.54 -9.31 -0.84
C PHE A 250 -5.82 -10.82 -0.75
N GLY A 251 -4.89 -11.60 -0.17
CA GLY A 251 -5.13 -13.01 0.13
C GLY A 251 -6.35 -13.19 1.04
N MET A 252 -6.42 -12.42 2.13
CA MET A 252 -7.56 -12.42 3.06
C MET A 252 -8.86 -11.93 2.41
N SER A 253 -8.79 -10.92 1.56
CA SER A 253 -9.94 -10.45 0.80
C SER A 253 -10.48 -11.54 -0.13
N SER A 254 -9.61 -12.27 -0.82
CA SER A 254 -9.99 -13.38 -1.71
C SER A 254 -10.67 -14.53 -0.95
N ILE A 255 -10.20 -14.88 0.25
CA ILE A 255 -10.87 -15.86 1.11
C ILE A 255 -12.27 -15.38 1.47
N THR A 256 -12.40 -14.12 1.87
CA THR A 256 -13.70 -13.54 2.23
C THR A 256 -14.66 -13.55 1.04
N ASP A 257 -14.18 -13.28 -0.17
CA ASP A 257 -14.94 -13.42 -1.42
C ASP A 257 -15.46 -14.84 -1.61
N LYS A 258 -14.58 -15.85 -1.46
CA LYS A 258 -14.96 -17.26 -1.57
C LYS A 258 -15.97 -17.68 -0.50
N LYS A 259 -15.80 -17.23 0.75
CA LYS A 259 -16.76 -17.48 1.85
C LYS A 259 -18.13 -16.89 1.52
N LEU A 260 -18.19 -15.65 1.05
CA LEU A 260 -19.45 -14.99 0.67
C LEU A 260 -20.11 -15.71 -0.52
N GLN A 261 -19.36 -15.99 -1.59
CA GLN A 261 -19.87 -16.71 -2.76
C GLN A 261 -20.46 -18.07 -2.36
N PHE A 262 -19.78 -18.80 -1.48
CA PHE A 262 -20.26 -20.08 -0.96
C PHE A 262 -21.57 -19.91 -0.17
N ILE A 263 -21.63 -18.95 0.76
CA ILE A 263 -22.84 -18.65 1.55
C ILE A 263 -24.01 -18.29 0.63
N HIS A 264 -23.78 -17.48 -0.41
CA HIS A 264 -24.81 -17.09 -1.38
C HIS A 264 -25.31 -18.28 -2.20
N SER A 265 -24.40 -19.14 -2.68
CA SER A 265 -24.76 -20.34 -3.44
C SER A 265 -25.53 -21.38 -2.61
N SER A 266 -25.39 -21.35 -1.28
CA SER A 266 -26.04 -22.28 -0.36
C SER A 266 -27.48 -21.90 0.01
N ARG A 267 -27.99 -20.75 -0.46
CA ARG A 267 -29.32 -20.21 -0.06
C ARG A 267 -30.53 -20.79 -0.82
N GLU A 268 -30.35 -21.58 -1.89
CA GLU A 268 -31.48 -22.18 -2.62
C GLU A 268 -31.99 -23.53 -2.07
N GLY A 269 -31.51 -23.98 -0.91
CA GLY A 269 -32.05 -25.16 -0.21
C GLY A 269 -32.24 -24.87 1.27
N ILE A 270 -33.46 -25.09 1.75
CA ILE A 270 -33.93 -24.90 3.13
C ILE A 270 -32.86 -25.31 4.17
N SER A 271 -32.49 -24.36 5.04
CA SER A 271 -31.60 -24.48 6.21
C SER A 271 -30.10 -24.69 5.96
N GLY A 272 -29.37 -23.57 5.87
CA GLY A 272 -28.11 -23.34 6.59
C GLY A 272 -26.92 -24.23 6.23
N VAL A 273 -25.84 -23.58 5.77
CA VAL A 273 -24.48 -24.17 5.70
C VAL A 273 -24.24 -25.11 6.88
N THR A 274 -24.02 -26.39 6.59
CA THR A 274 -23.79 -27.43 7.61
C THR A 274 -22.52 -27.12 8.42
N LYS A 275 -22.40 -27.67 9.64
CA LYS A 275 -21.18 -27.50 10.45
C LYS A 275 -19.92 -27.95 9.71
N SER A 276 -19.99 -29.01 8.90
CA SER A 276 -18.89 -29.50 8.08
C SER A 276 -18.50 -28.54 6.96
N GLN A 277 -19.48 -27.89 6.32
CA GLN A 277 -19.19 -26.84 5.33
C GLN A 277 -18.57 -25.58 5.96
N TRP A 278 -18.92 -25.23 7.20
CA TRP A 278 -18.21 -24.18 7.95
C TRP A 278 -16.77 -24.56 8.27
N ILE A 279 -16.53 -25.80 8.71
CA ILE A 279 -15.18 -26.33 8.95
C ILE A 279 -14.34 -26.26 7.66
N TYR A 280 -14.92 -26.61 6.50
CA TYR A 280 -14.24 -26.50 5.22
C TYR A 280 -13.86 -25.07 4.86
N LEU A 281 -14.75 -24.09 5.08
CA LEU A 281 -14.45 -22.67 4.84
C LEU A 281 -13.37 -22.13 5.78
N ASP A 282 -13.35 -22.57 7.04
CA ASP A 282 -12.32 -22.20 8.01
C ASP A 282 -10.98 -22.88 7.69
N ALA A 283 -11.01 -24.12 7.21
CA ALA A 283 -9.83 -24.80 6.68
C ALA A 283 -9.24 -24.05 5.47
N LEU A 284 -10.07 -23.63 4.51
CA LEU A 284 -9.61 -22.80 3.38
C LEU A 284 -9.00 -21.48 3.84
N GLN A 285 -9.58 -20.83 4.86
CA GLN A 285 -9.02 -19.61 5.42
C GLN A 285 -7.66 -19.86 6.08
N ALA A 286 -7.56 -20.90 6.90
CA ALA A 286 -6.33 -21.27 7.60
C ALA A 286 -5.21 -21.64 6.60
N GLN A 287 -5.54 -22.37 5.55
CA GLN A 287 -4.60 -22.73 4.50
C GLN A 287 -4.04 -21.50 3.79
N VAL A 288 -4.90 -20.61 3.27
CA VAL A 288 -4.45 -19.40 2.56
C VAL A 288 -3.65 -18.47 3.47
N LEU A 289 -4.05 -18.32 4.74
CA LEU A 289 -3.27 -17.57 5.73
C LEU A 289 -1.87 -18.18 5.91
N SER A 290 -1.79 -19.49 6.06
CA SER A 290 -0.52 -20.18 6.27
C SER A 290 0.39 -20.16 5.03
N GLU A 291 -0.18 -20.23 3.83
CA GLU A 291 0.56 -20.11 2.56
C GLU A 291 1.08 -18.68 2.37
N GLY A 292 0.22 -17.68 2.57
CA GLY A 292 0.60 -16.27 2.47
C GLY A 292 1.71 -15.87 3.45
N LEU A 293 1.67 -16.39 4.69
CA LEU A 293 2.74 -16.17 5.67
C LEU A 293 4.10 -16.73 5.20
N VAL A 294 4.10 -17.90 4.56
CA VAL A 294 5.33 -18.47 3.99
C VAL A 294 5.83 -17.65 2.81
N GLU A 295 4.95 -17.23 1.91
CA GLU A 295 5.33 -16.38 0.78
C GLU A 295 5.94 -15.05 1.25
N VAL A 296 5.31 -14.39 2.21
CA VAL A 296 5.80 -13.14 2.80
C VAL A 296 7.16 -13.34 3.48
N ASN A 297 7.36 -14.43 4.22
CA ASN A 297 8.64 -14.74 4.84
C ASN A 297 9.75 -14.99 3.82
N ASN A 298 9.45 -15.70 2.74
CA ASN A 298 10.41 -15.94 1.67
C ASN A 298 10.78 -14.63 0.96
N ALA A 299 9.80 -13.76 0.68
CA ALA A 299 10.04 -12.43 0.15
C ALA A 299 10.86 -11.55 1.12
N ALA A 300 10.61 -11.66 2.44
CA ALA A 300 11.37 -10.98 3.47
C ALA A 300 12.84 -11.43 3.51
N ILE A 301 13.09 -12.73 3.42
CA ILE A 301 14.45 -13.28 3.33
C ILE A 301 15.16 -12.77 2.08
N GLU A 302 14.48 -12.75 0.93
CA GLU A 302 15.11 -12.28 -0.31
C GLU A 302 15.44 -10.78 -0.25
N SER A 303 14.56 -9.99 0.33
CA SER A 303 14.82 -8.57 0.61
C SER A 303 15.99 -8.39 1.59
N PHE A 304 16.09 -9.20 2.65
CA PHE A 304 17.24 -9.19 3.55
C PHE A 304 18.55 -9.50 2.82
N LYS A 305 18.57 -10.48 1.91
CA LYS A 305 19.75 -10.80 1.09
C LYS A 305 20.13 -9.62 0.19
N GLN A 306 19.17 -8.94 -0.41
CA GLN A 306 19.43 -7.76 -1.24
C GLN A 306 20.02 -6.61 -0.39
N SER A 307 19.45 -6.32 0.78
CA SER A 307 19.99 -5.32 1.71
C SER A 307 21.37 -5.70 2.22
N GLN A 308 21.60 -6.97 2.52
CA GLN A 308 22.91 -7.50 2.89
C GLN A 308 23.93 -7.26 1.76
N ALA A 309 23.60 -7.66 0.53
CA ALA A 309 24.49 -7.49 -0.62
C ALA A 309 24.84 -6.01 -0.84
N LYS A 310 23.85 -5.11 -0.74
CA LYS A 310 24.07 -3.66 -0.86
C LYS A 310 24.95 -3.13 0.27
N GLY A 311 24.69 -3.50 1.53
CA GLY A 311 25.51 -3.07 2.66
C GLY A 311 26.96 -3.54 2.58
N ILE A 312 27.17 -4.79 2.14
CA ILE A 312 28.52 -5.34 1.88
C ILE A 312 29.19 -4.58 0.73
N GLN A 313 28.46 -4.26 -0.35
CA GLN A 313 29.00 -3.48 -1.45
C GLN A 313 29.44 -2.08 -0.98
N GLU A 314 28.59 -1.35 -0.25
CA GLU A 314 28.89 -0.02 0.28
C GLU A 314 30.09 -0.05 1.25
N ALA A 315 30.17 -1.07 2.10
CA ALA A 315 31.32 -1.28 2.98
C ALA A 315 32.62 -1.53 2.19
N ASN A 316 32.55 -2.34 1.12
CA ASN A 316 33.68 -2.56 0.22
C ASN A 316 34.09 -1.30 -0.53
N GLU A 317 33.14 -0.46 -0.95
CA GLU A 317 33.42 0.84 -1.56
C GLU A 317 34.10 1.78 -0.55
N LEU A 318 33.60 1.87 0.67
CA LEU A 318 34.21 2.64 1.75
C LEU A 318 35.64 2.15 2.05
N TYR A 319 35.87 0.84 2.10
CA TYR A 319 37.20 0.28 2.30
C TYR A 319 38.17 0.68 1.17
N LYS A 320 37.72 0.70 -0.10
CA LYS A 320 38.54 1.14 -1.23
C LYS A 320 38.96 2.61 -1.11
N GLU A 321 38.15 3.46 -0.49
CA GLU A 321 38.49 4.87 -0.26
C GLU A 321 39.76 5.04 0.60
N LEU A 322 40.09 4.08 1.47
CA LEU A 322 41.29 4.14 2.31
C LEU A 322 42.59 4.16 1.50
N SER A 323 42.57 3.64 0.27
CA SER A 323 43.72 3.62 -0.65
C SER A 323 43.88 4.91 -1.47
N LYS A 324 42.94 5.86 -1.37
CA LYS A 324 43.02 7.12 -2.14
C LYS A 324 43.98 8.09 -1.49
N VAL A 325 45.01 8.48 -2.26
CA VAL A 325 46.00 9.47 -1.85
C VAL A 325 45.53 10.88 -2.28
N PRO A 326 45.36 11.84 -1.35
CA PRO A 326 45.04 13.22 -1.71
C PRO A 326 46.16 13.88 -2.54
N ALA A 327 45.80 14.80 -3.43
CA ALA A 327 46.78 15.52 -4.23
C ALA A 327 47.79 16.28 -3.34
N ASN A 328 49.07 16.24 -3.72
CA ASN A 328 50.21 16.84 -3.01
C ASN A 328 50.63 16.17 -1.69
N TYR A 329 50.11 14.98 -1.35
CA TYR A 329 50.63 14.17 -0.25
C TYR A 329 51.89 13.38 -0.68
N LYS A 330 52.80 13.16 0.28
CA LYS A 330 54.08 12.44 0.05
C LYS A 330 54.00 10.94 0.27
N LEU A 331 52.94 10.47 0.93
CA LEU A 331 52.76 9.05 1.26
C LEU A 331 52.19 8.30 0.06
N SER A 332 52.67 7.07 -0.13
CA SER A 332 52.09 6.07 -1.01
C SER A 332 50.74 5.55 -0.46
N ALA A 333 49.94 4.92 -1.32
CA ALA A 333 48.69 4.31 -0.90
C ALA A 333 48.92 3.22 0.17
N GLU A 334 50.00 2.46 0.05
CA GLU A 334 50.42 1.43 1.01
C GLU A 334 50.76 2.03 2.38
N GLU A 335 51.48 3.16 2.42
CA GLU A 335 51.80 3.84 3.68
C GLU A 335 50.55 4.41 4.37
N ILE A 336 49.60 4.97 3.60
CA ILE A 336 48.32 5.43 4.16
C ILE A 336 47.52 4.24 4.71
N MET A 337 47.45 3.14 3.96
CA MET A 337 46.78 1.90 4.40
C MET A 337 47.40 1.30 5.66
N ALA A 338 48.73 1.34 5.79
CA ALA A 338 49.42 0.89 7.00
C ALA A 338 49.06 1.73 8.22
N VAL A 339 48.95 3.06 8.08
CA VAL A 339 48.52 3.94 9.16
C VAL A 339 47.07 3.65 9.58
N TYR A 340 46.15 3.46 8.62
CA TYR A 340 44.78 3.05 8.94
C TYR A 340 44.75 1.70 9.69
N TYR A 341 45.52 0.72 9.21
CA TYR A 341 45.63 -0.58 9.84
C TYR A 341 46.14 -0.50 11.28
N GLU A 342 47.17 0.30 11.54
CA GLU A 342 47.70 0.54 12.90
C GLU A 342 46.67 1.19 13.84
N GLN A 343 45.73 1.97 13.31
CA GLN A 343 44.62 2.55 14.06
C GLN A 343 43.38 1.62 14.15
N GLY A 344 43.50 0.37 13.69
CA GLY A 344 42.42 -0.61 13.72
C GLY A 344 41.37 -0.43 12.63
N VAL A 345 41.67 0.34 11.57
CA VAL A 345 40.80 0.54 10.41
C VAL A 345 41.33 -0.36 9.28
N HIS A 346 40.74 -1.54 9.15
CA HIS A 346 41.13 -2.53 8.16
C HIS A 346 39.90 -3.25 7.58
N TYR A 347 40.13 -4.19 6.67
CA TYR A 347 39.04 -4.88 5.98
C TYR A 347 38.05 -5.52 6.96
N ASP A 348 38.54 -6.30 7.92
CA ASP A 348 37.66 -6.99 8.87
C ASP A 348 36.83 -6.01 9.71
N SER A 349 37.38 -4.86 10.11
CA SER A 349 36.67 -3.86 10.93
C SER A 349 35.67 -2.99 10.15
N ILE A 350 35.66 -3.05 8.81
CA ILE A 350 34.73 -2.30 7.96
C ILE A 350 33.77 -3.26 7.26
N VAL A 351 34.32 -4.22 6.52
CA VAL A 351 33.55 -5.18 5.72
C VAL A 351 33.21 -6.40 6.55
N GLY A 352 34.18 -6.96 7.29
CA GLY A 352 33.98 -8.16 8.11
C GLY A 352 32.88 -7.99 9.16
N ASP A 353 32.86 -6.86 9.88
CA ASP A 353 31.82 -6.53 10.87
C ASP A 353 30.41 -6.46 10.23
N VAL A 354 30.30 -5.89 9.02
CA VAL A 354 29.05 -5.81 8.26
C VAL A 354 28.61 -7.20 7.80
N GLU A 355 29.54 -8.02 7.30
CA GLU A 355 29.28 -9.40 6.91
C GLU A 355 28.82 -10.24 8.10
N GLU A 356 29.54 -10.21 9.23
CA GLU A 356 29.20 -10.98 10.43
C GLU A 356 27.81 -10.58 10.96
N TYR A 357 27.57 -9.27 11.12
CA TYR A 357 26.30 -8.77 11.61
C TYR A 357 25.14 -9.16 10.69
N SER A 358 25.28 -8.94 9.39
CA SER A 358 24.23 -9.24 8.41
C SER A 358 23.97 -10.75 8.28
N ASN A 359 25.01 -11.59 8.30
CA ASN A 359 24.88 -13.04 8.27
C ASN A 359 24.10 -13.57 9.46
N LYS A 360 24.38 -13.08 10.68
CA LYS A 360 23.65 -13.46 11.89
C LYS A 360 22.17 -13.07 11.81
N LYS A 361 21.86 -11.90 11.25
CA LYS A 361 20.48 -11.45 11.03
C LYS A 361 19.77 -12.30 9.97
N LEU A 362 20.44 -12.61 8.86
CA LEU A 362 19.89 -13.49 7.83
C LEU A 362 19.60 -14.89 8.37
N GLN A 363 20.52 -15.47 9.15
CA GLN A 363 20.30 -16.76 9.80
C GLN A 363 19.05 -16.72 10.70
N THR A 364 18.91 -15.68 11.54
CA THR A 364 17.73 -15.52 12.38
C THR A 364 16.44 -15.44 11.55
N ALA A 365 16.46 -14.72 10.42
CA ALA A 365 15.31 -14.63 9.52
C ALA A 365 14.96 -15.97 8.87
N VAL A 366 15.97 -16.76 8.47
CA VAL A 366 15.78 -18.12 7.94
C VAL A 366 15.16 -19.05 8.98
N GLU A 367 15.66 -19.04 10.22
CA GLU A 367 15.09 -19.84 11.32
C GLU A 367 13.62 -19.48 11.60
N ILE A 368 13.26 -18.19 11.53
CA ILE A 368 11.87 -17.74 11.65
C ILE A 368 11.03 -18.30 10.50
N ALA A 369 11.50 -18.21 9.26
CA ALA A 369 10.76 -18.73 8.11
C ALA A 369 10.55 -20.24 8.17
N GLU A 370 11.55 -21.01 8.64
CA GLU A 370 11.43 -22.45 8.87
C GLU A 370 10.34 -22.80 9.91
N ASN A 371 10.20 -21.98 10.95
CA ASN A 371 9.13 -22.14 11.94
C ASN A 371 7.74 -21.91 11.32
N PHE A 372 7.58 -20.91 10.44
CA PHE A 372 6.34 -20.68 9.73
C PHE A 372 6.04 -21.78 8.70
N ASP A 373 7.06 -22.29 8.01
CA ASP A 373 6.93 -23.45 7.13
C ASP A 373 6.48 -24.70 7.88
N THR A 374 6.99 -24.88 9.11
CA THR A 374 6.57 -25.96 10.02
C THR A 374 5.12 -25.77 10.47
N LEU A 375 4.75 -24.55 10.87
CA LEU A 375 3.37 -24.22 11.24
C LEU A 375 2.39 -24.47 10.09
N ARG A 376 2.75 -24.09 8.85
CA ARG A 376 1.96 -24.39 7.65
C ARG A 376 1.73 -25.89 7.48
N LYS A 377 2.78 -26.72 7.64
CA LYS A 377 2.63 -28.19 7.56
C LYS A 377 1.65 -28.70 8.61
N VAL A 378 1.78 -28.26 9.87
CA VAL A 378 0.87 -28.65 10.96
C VAL A 378 -0.58 -28.23 10.66
N ILE A 379 -0.80 -27.03 10.12
CA ILE A 379 -2.13 -26.57 9.70
C ILE A 379 -2.69 -27.47 8.59
N ASN A 380 -1.90 -27.75 7.55
CA ASN A 380 -2.31 -28.58 6.43
C ASN A 380 -2.62 -30.03 6.85
N ASP A 381 -1.80 -30.61 7.73
CA ASP A 381 -2.01 -31.96 8.26
C ASP A 381 -3.30 -32.01 9.09
N GLY A 382 -3.55 -31.01 9.95
CA GLY A 382 -4.79 -30.90 10.72
C GLY A 382 -6.03 -30.69 9.86
N ILE A 383 -5.93 -29.93 8.76
CA ILE A 383 -6.99 -29.80 7.77
C ILE A 383 -7.27 -31.15 7.10
N ALA A 384 -6.23 -31.87 6.68
CA ALA A 384 -6.39 -33.18 6.05
C ALA A 384 -7.08 -34.19 6.98
N GLU A 385 -6.70 -34.23 8.27
CA GLU A 385 -7.34 -35.08 9.28
C GLU A 385 -8.83 -34.72 9.47
N LEU A 386 -9.17 -33.42 9.52
CA LEU A 386 -10.55 -32.96 9.62
C LEU A 386 -11.39 -33.38 8.41
N VAL A 387 -10.83 -33.26 7.20
CA VAL A 387 -11.51 -33.66 5.95
C VAL A 387 -11.71 -35.17 5.89
N GLU A 388 -10.70 -35.97 6.26
CA GLU A 388 -10.80 -37.44 6.30
C GLU A 388 -11.88 -37.90 7.27
N LYS A 389 -11.90 -37.33 8.49
CA LYS A 389 -12.91 -37.64 9.49
C LYS A 389 -14.33 -37.26 9.05
N ASP A 390 -14.50 -36.14 8.34
CA ASP A 390 -15.80 -35.74 7.79
C ASP A 390 -16.26 -36.71 6.68
N GLN A 391 -15.35 -37.16 5.81
CA GLN A 391 -15.64 -38.19 4.81
C GLN A 391 -16.09 -39.49 5.46
N GLU A 392 -15.38 -39.98 6.48
CA GLU A 392 -15.78 -41.17 7.24
C GLU A 392 -17.19 -41.02 7.83
N LEU A 393 -17.47 -39.89 8.48
CA LEU A 393 -18.80 -39.61 9.05
C LEU A 393 -19.88 -39.56 7.97
N SER A 394 -19.63 -38.94 6.83
CA SER A 394 -20.60 -38.88 5.73
C SER A 394 -20.99 -40.28 5.23
N THR A 395 -20.05 -41.23 5.18
CA THR A 395 -20.31 -42.60 4.74
C THR A 395 -21.16 -43.41 5.73
N LEU A 396 -21.16 -43.03 7.02
CA LEU A 396 -22.00 -43.64 8.05
C LEU A 396 -23.47 -43.24 7.93
N PHE A 397 -23.76 -42.02 7.45
CA PHE A 397 -25.14 -41.53 7.28
C PHE A 397 -25.80 -41.93 5.95
N VAL A 398 -25.04 -42.46 4.98
CA VAL A 398 -25.59 -42.98 3.70
C VAL A 398 -26.06 -44.44 3.82
N LYS A 399 -25.71 -45.14 4.92
CA LYS A 399 -26.04 -46.56 5.15
C LYS A 399 -27.17 -46.81 6.18
N GLY A 400 -27.77 -45.76 6.73
CA GLY A 400 -28.96 -45.84 7.59
C GLY A 400 -30.17 -45.25 6.88
#